data_AF-A0A381TB20-F1
#
_entry.id   AF-A0A381TB20-F1
#
_cell.length_a   1.000
_cell.length_b   1.000
_cell.length_c   1.000
_cell.angle_alpha   90.00
_cell.angle_beta   90.00
_cell.angle_gamma   90.00
#
_symmetry.space_group_name_H-M   'P 1'
#
loop_
_entity.id
_entity.type
_entity.pdbx_description
1 polymer ?
#
loop_
_entity_poly.entity_id
_entity_poly.type
_entity_poly.pdbx_seq_one_letter_code
_entity_poly.pdbx_strand_id
1 'polypeptide(L)'
;MNTKMVREPLTMPPQYIAKPVKLIMEAEPSTGLINDIKDIDNFSREYSIAGYFDDDTERKKPYFTLGLRCAQQYYGISDTAELIWDRDNLLWTLGPISIPAHGKTNNFLVNYYGPPSGNKLANTDYPPWNTFPRFSLYQILDTKDFELSGDNDLDWMSQFMPGEIPSWILAIEDAKERNEMMQVMNIGAEFDIKKSPFYNKVVIVGASVEVLHDVKSTPFYNYLGQTQDTPGMETHANAIQTMLHNNYLNVFGGRTTKLLSDGRFYPIAHFLIISLLCIIAYFIFRKLDIHPVLAGTVIILEILIYVGLALGLFANDIWWMLKTTIANIVPHSVHNYFYDSLLVSLPEPGKTYVMPIIAPLAGVFLTYGSNVIFQFLHEQKDKKFLKETFGTYISPDLIDEMYEQKQAPKLGGVQDYHTAFFSDIQDFSTFSEILEPEKMVRLMNEYLTEMTDILLKHQGTLDKYIGDA
;
A
#
# COMPACT_ATOMS: atom_id res chain seq x y z
N MET A 1 27.86 -13.91 -12.48
CA MET A 1 27.20 -15.23 -12.71
C MET A 1 26.32 -15.60 -11.53
N ASN A 2 25.20 -16.27 -11.79
CA ASN A 2 24.22 -16.66 -10.79
C ASN A 2 24.70 -17.85 -9.96
N THR A 3 24.64 -17.71 -8.63
CA THR A 3 24.78 -18.82 -7.69
C THR A 3 23.52 -18.90 -6.83
N LYS A 4 23.24 -20.08 -6.27
CA LYS A 4 22.10 -20.25 -5.38
C LYS A 4 22.56 -20.88 -4.08
N MET A 5 22.19 -20.27 -2.97
CA MET A 5 22.28 -20.89 -1.66
C MET A 5 21.15 -21.92 -1.56
N VAL A 6 21.52 -23.20 -1.52
CA VAL A 6 20.60 -24.31 -1.47
C VAL A 6 20.52 -24.81 -0.03
N ARG A 7 19.31 -25.14 0.41
CA ARG A 7 19.04 -25.76 1.70
C ARG A 7 18.40 -27.12 1.47
N GLU A 8 19.14 -28.16 1.78
CA GLU A 8 18.73 -29.56 1.66
C GLU A 8 18.92 -30.21 3.04
N PRO A 9 17.87 -30.34 3.86
CA PRO A 9 18.00 -30.84 5.23
C PRO A 9 18.64 -32.22 5.36
N LEU A 10 18.64 -32.99 4.27
CA LEU A 10 19.15 -34.36 4.19
C LEU A 10 20.62 -34.44 3.73
N THR A 11 21.23 -33.34 3.30
CA THR A 11 22.66 -33.33 2.91
C THR A 11 23.55 -32.94 4.08
N MET A 12 24.84 -33.31 3.99
CA MET A 12 25.86 -32.90 4.95
C MET A 12 27.02 -32.24 4.18
N PRO A 13 27.17 -30.91 4.24
CA PRO A 13 26.38 -29.96 5.04
C PRO A 13 24.94 -29.74 4.50
N PRO A 14 23.99 -29.33 5.35
CA PRO A 14 22.58 -29.12 4.97
C PRO A 14 22.36 -27.85 4.13
N GLN A 15 23.38 -27.01 4.02
CA GLN A 15 23.41 -25.85 3.14
C GLN A 15 24.70 -25.81 2.34
N TYR A 16 24.60 -25.43 1.07
CA TYR A 16 25.74 -25.26 0.18
C TYR A 16 25.44 -24.21 -0.90
N ILE A 17 26.49 -23.73 -1.58
CA ILE A 17 26.35 -22.83 -2.73
C ILE A 17 26.37 -23.66 -4.01
N ALA A 18 25.24 -23.72 -4.71
CA ALA A 18 25.17 -24.22 -6.07
C ALA A 18 25.83 -23.21 -7.02
N LYS A 19 26.88 -23.68 -7.71
CA LYS A 19 27.65 -22.90 -8.67
C LYS A 19 27.18 -23.15 -10.12
N PRO A 20 27.41 -22.21 -11.04
CA PRO A 20 27.26 -22.44 -12.47
C PRO A 20 27.99 -23.69 -12.96
N VAL A 21 27.63 -24.14 -14.17
CA VAL A 21 28.30 -25.25 -14.84
C VAL A 21 29.82 -25.01 -14.96
N LYS A 22 30.59 -26.09 -14.97
CA LYS A 22 32.06 -26.06 -14.92
C LYS A 22 32.68 -25.14 -15.98
N LEU A 23 32.19 -25.21 -17.22
CA LEU A 23 32.64 -24.36 -18.34
C LEU A 23 32.55 -22.86 -18.03
N ILE A 24 31.50 -22.44 -17.32
CA ILE A 24 31.35 -21.03 -16.90
C ILE A 24 32.34 -20.73 -15.77
N MET A 25 32.53 -21.66 -14.84
CA MET A 25 33.44 -21.46 -13.70
C MET A 25 34.92 -21.47 -14.09
N GLU A 26 35.29 -22.12 -15.19
CA GLU A 26 36.65 -22.11 -15.76
C GLU A 26 37.08 -20.72 -16.25
N ALA A 27 36.12 -19.85 -16.56
CA ALA A 27 36.38 -18.44 -16.87
C ALA A 27 36.55 -17.55 -15.62
N GLU A 28 36.64 -18.15 -14.43
CA GLU A 28 36.79 -17.47 -13.13
C GLU A 28 35.83 -16.29 -12.91
N PRO A 29 34.51 -16.45 -13.14
CA PRO A 29 33.60 -15.34 -13.08
C PRO A 29 33.34 -14.91 -11.64
N SER A 30 33.09 -13.61 -11.44
CA SER A 30 32.44 -13.14 -10.22
C SER A 30 31.03 -13.73 -10.10
N THR A 31 30.73 -14.31 -8.93
CA THR A 31 29.43 -14.95 -8.66
C THR A 31 28.63 -14.22 -7.59
N GLY A 32 27.29 -14.23 -7.69
CA GLY A 32 26.41 -13.67 -6.66
C GLY A 32 25.08 -14.42 -6.56
N LEU A 33 24.49 -14.39 -5.35
CA LEU A 33 23.28 -15.15 -5.04
C LEU A 33 22.04 -14.62 -5.78
N ILE A 34 21.26 -15.53 -6.35
CA ILE A 34 19.93 -15.24 -6.94
C ILE A 34 18.77 -15.67 -6.04
N ASN A 35 19.06 -15.97 -4.77
CA ASN A 35 18.03 -16.23 -3.78
C ASN A 35 17.16 -14.99 -3.63
N ASP A 36 15.89 -15.13 -4.00
CA ASP A 36 14.92 -14.06 -3.95
C ASP A 36 13.97 -14.26 -2.77
N ILE A 37 13.46 -13.16 -2.23
CA ILE A 37 12.52 -13.14 -1.12
C ILE A 37 11.21 -12.57 -1.64
N LYS A 38 10.12 -13.30 -1.38
CA LYS A 38 8.77 -12.80 -1.61
C LYS A 38 8.21 -12.20 -0.34
N ASP A 39 7.40 -11.18 -0.53
CA ASP A 39 6.62 -10.56 0.52
C ASP A 39 5.47 -11.50 0.96
N ILE A 40 4.75 -11.11 2.03
CA ILE A 40 3.65 -11.93 2.58
C ILE A 40 2.53 -12.15 1.56
N ASP A 41 2.31 -11.16 0.68
CA ASP A 41 1.34 -11.21 -0.41
C ASP A 41 1.92 -11.83 -1.69
N ASN A 42 3.09 -12.49 -1.62
CA ASN A 42 3.75 -13.18 -2.73
C ASN A 42 4.30 -12.24 -3.84
N PHE A 43 4.31 -10.92 -3.62
CA PHE A 43 4.97 -9.96 -4.50
C PHE A 43 6.48 -9.89 -4.21
N SER A 44 7.29 -9.57 -5.23
CA SER A 44 8.72 -9.29 -5.09
C SER A 44 8.92 -7.77 -5.04
N ARG A 45 9.09 -7.22 -3.84
CA ARG A 45 9.37 -5.78 -3.61
C ARG A 45 10.62 -5.55 -2.78
N GLU A 46 10.95 -6.49 -1.90
CA GLU A 46 12.19 -6.51 -1.15
C GLU A 46 13.29 -7.25 -1.93
N TYR A 47 14.53 -6.76 -1.85
CA TYR A 47 15.71 -7.44 -2.38
C TYR A 47 16.78 -7.56 -1.29
N SER A 48 17.34 -8.76 -1.14
CA SER A 48 18.39 -9.02 -0.15
C SER A 48 19.75 -8.51 -0.62
N ILE A 49 20.52 -7.98 0.32
CA ILE A 49 21.89 -7.49 0.10
C ILE A 49 22.88 -8.65 0.12
N ALA A 50 22.71 -9.58 1.07
CA ALA A 50 23.56 -10.75 1.22
C ALA A 50 22.79 -11.93 1.85
N GLY A 51 23.16 -13.16 1.50
CA GLY A 51 22.74 -14.38 2.19
C GLY A 51 23.78 -14.81 3.23
N TYR A 52 23.32 -15.53 4.25
CA TYR A 52 24.17 -16.10 5.30
C TYR A 52 23.77 -17.55 5.49
N PHE A 53 24.73 -18.42 5.79
CA PHE A 53 24.41 -19.78 6.20
C PHE A 53 23.82 -19.79 7.61
N ASP A 54 23.00 -20.80 7.90
CA ASP A 54 22.30 -20.97 9.18
C ASP A 54 23.28 -21.14 10.35
N ASP A 55 24.48 -21.68 10.10
CA ASP A 55 25.55 -21.85 11.09
C ASP A 55 26.34 -20.56 11.38
N ASP A 56 26.29 -19.57 10.47
CA ASP A 56 26.86 -18.24 10.66
C ASP A 56 25.92 -17.34 11.48
N THR A 57 25.71 -17.72 12.74
CA THR A 57 24.84 -16.99 13.68
C THR A 57 25.30 -15.55 13.95
N GLU A 58 26.61 -15.29 13.84
CA GLU A 58 27.20 -13.96 14.01
C GLU A 58 27.15 -13.11 12.72
N ARG A 59 26.69 -13.68 11.60
CA ARG A 59 26.56 -13.03 10.29
C ARG A 59 27.87 -12.40 9.79
N LYS A 60 28.99 -13.08 10.01
CA LYS A 60 30.33 -12.59 9.66
C LYS A 60 30.75 -12.89 8.22
N LYS A 61 30.11 -13.86 7.56
CA LYS A 61 30.48 -14.33 6.22
C LYS A 61 29.32 -14.12 5.24
N PRO A 62 29.09 -12.88 4.79
CA PRO A 62 28.03 -12.57 3.83
C PRO A 62 28.36 -13.15 2.45
N TYR A 63 27.39 -13.82 1.85
CA TYR A 63 27.39 -14.15 0.43
C TYR A 63 26.58 -13.11 -0.32
N PHE A 64 27.23 -12.22 -1.06
CA PHE A 64 26.56 -11.12 -1.75
C PHE A 64 25.58 -11.64 -2.80
N THR A 65 24.44 -10.96 -2.91
CA THR A 65 23.48 -11.23 -3.98
C THR A 65 24.02 -10.78 -5.32
N LEU A 66 23.43 -11.29 -6.41
CA LEU A 66 23.81 -10.93 -7.77
C LEU A 66 23.79 -9.42 -7.98
N GLY A 67 22.78 -8.75 -7.40
CA GLY A 67 22.67 -7.30 -7.49
C GLY A 67 23.82 -6.56 -6.82
N LEU A 68 24.11 -6.86 -5.55
CA LEU A 68 25.20 -6.20 -4.82
C LEU A 68 26.55 -6.52 -5.44
N ARG A 69 26.77 -7.78 -5.84
CA ARG A 69 28.02 -8.20 -6.49
C ARG A 69 28.22 -7.48 -7.81
N CYS A 70 27.16 -7.27 -8.58
CA CYS A 70 27.23 -6.49 -9.82
C CYS A 70 27.61 -5.04 -9.55
N ALA A 71 26.95 -4.39 -8.58
CA ALA A 71 27.29 -3.02 -8.18
C ALA A 71 28.73 -2.90 -7.65
N GLN A 72 29.18 -3.89 -6.85
CA GLN A 72 30.55 -3.97 -6.34
C GLN A 72 31.57 -3.95 -7.49
N GLN A 73 31.37 -4.81 -8.50
CA GLN A 73 32.24 -4.91 -9.66
C GLN A 73 32.17 -3.66 -10.54
N TYR A 74 30.97 -3.08 -10.73
CA TYR A 74 30.79 -1.85 -11.50
C TYR A 74 31.57 -0.67 -10.91
N TYR A 75 31.59 -0.53 -9.58
CA TYR A 75 32.39 0.50 -8.90
C TYR A 75 33.86 0.12 -8.68
N GLY A 76 34.30 -1.06 -9.13
CA GLY A 76 35.68 -1.53 -8.93
C GLY A 76 36.07 -1.75 -7.47
N ILE A 77 35.12 -2.13 -6.63
CA ILE A 77 35.34 -2.35 -5.19
C ILE A 77 36.01 -3.71 -4.99
N SER A 78 37.06 -3.75 -4.16
CA SER A 78 37.78 -5.00 -3.83
C SER A 78 36.85 -6.08 -3.26
N ASP A 79 37.14 -7.33 -3.57
CA ASP A 79 36.47 -8.51 -3.00
C ASP A 79 36.67 -8.66 -1.49
N THR A 80 37.72 -8.02 -0.95
CA THR A 80 38.00 -7.97 0.49
C THR A 80 37.23 -6.86 1.21
N ALA A 81 36.42 -6.06 0.50
CA ALA A 81 35.67 -4.98 1.12
C ALA A 81 34.60 -5.55 2.07
N GLU A 82 34.56 -5.02 3.29
CA GLU A 82 33.60 -5.44 4.30
C GLU A 82 32.26 -4.71 4.11
N LEU A 83 31.18 -5.47 4.26
CA LEU A 83 29.81 -4.95 4.29
C LEU A 83 29.50 -4.49 5.72
N ILE A 84 29.31 -3.19 5.92
CA ILE A 84 29.12 -2.57 7.24
C ILE A 84 27.63 -2.28 7.46
N TRP A 85 27.13 -2.62 8.65
CA TRP A 85 25.75 -2.34 9.06
C TRP A 85 25.70 -1.20 10.10
N ASP A 86 25.10 -0.08 9.71
CA ASP A 86 24.70 0.97 10.63
C ASP A 86 23.25 0.75 11.10
N ARG A 87 23.13 0.25 12.33
CA ARG A 87 21.85 -0.10 12.94
C ARG A 87 20.98 1.12 13.26
N ASP A 88 21.58 2.28 13.52
CA ASP A 88 20.86 3.45 14.00
C ASP A 88 20.29 4.24 12.83
N ASN A 89 21.04 4.34 11.74
CA ASN A 89 20.59 4.98 10.49
C ASN A 89 19.89 4.00 9.52
N LEU A 90 19.82 2.72 9.87
CA LEU A 90 19.29 1.64 9.01
C LEU A 90 19.97 1.62 7.64
N LEU A 91 21.29 1.68 7.62
CA LEU A 91 22.09 1.83 6.40
C LEU A 91 23.12 0.72 6.29
N TRP A 92 23.17 0.05 5.14
CA TRP A 92 24.26 -0.84 4.77
C TRP A 92 25.25 -0.11 3.87
N THR A 93 26.54 -0.24 4.14
CA THR A 93 27.59 0.37 3.32
C THR A 93 28.61 -0.65 2.83
N LEU A 94 28.97 -0.55 1.56
CA LEU A 94 30.03 -1.33 0.92
C LEU A 94 30.86 -0.38 0.07
N GLY A 95 31.99 0.09 0.62
CA GLY A 95 32.79 1.16 -0.01
C GLY A 95 31.93 2.40 -0.29
N PRO A 96 31.82 2.89 -1.55
CA PRO A 96 30.98 4.02 -1.92
C PRO A 96 29.47 3.70 -1.98
N ILE A 97 29.08 2.42 -1.99
CA ILE A 97 27.67 2.03 -2.10
C ILE A 97 27.01 2.17 -0.73
N SER A 98 25.95 2.98 -0.67
CA SER A 98 25.08 3.11 0.50
C SER A 98 23.69 2.59 0.16
N ILE A 99 23.18 1.65 0.94
CA ILE A 99 21.89 0.99 0.74
C ILE A 99 21.01 1.19 1.98
N PRO A 100 19.91 1.96 1.88
CA PRO A 100 18.96 2.08 2.97
C PRO A 100 18.23 0.75 3.17
N ALA A 101 18.28 0.23 4.38
CA ALA A 101 17.60 -1.01 4.73
C ALA A 101 16.10 -0.78 4.92
N HIS A 102 15.32 -1.77 4.51
CA HIS A 102 13.91 -1.86 4.85
C HIS A 102 13.78 -2.37 6.30
N GLY A 103 13.91 -1.45 7.23
CA GLY A 103 13.93 -1.76 8.66
C GLY A 103 15.25 -2.34 9.15
N LYS A 104 15.22 -3.11 10.25
CA LYS A 104 16.42 -3.77 10.82
C LYS A 104 16.70 -5.11 10.12
N THR A 105 16.75 -5.08 8.80
CA THR A 105 16.95 -6.26 7.95
C THR A 105 18.15 -6.07 7.03
N ASN A 106 18.56 -7.14 6.33
CA ASN A 106 19.54 -7.08 5.23
C ASN A 106 18.87 -6.90 3.87
N ASN A 107 17.64 -6.37 3.83
CA ASN A 107 16.86 -6.15 2.62
C ASN A 107 16.67 -4.66 2.38
N PHE A 108 16.43 -4.28 1.13
CA PHE A 108 15.96 -2.95 0.76
C PHE A 108 14.75 -3.06 -0.19
N LEU A 109 13.97 -1.99 -0.32
CA LEU A 109 12.87 -1.94 -1.28
C LEU A 109 13.40 -1.56 -2.67
N VAL A 110 13.03 -2.35 -3.67
CA VAL A 110 13.38 -2.11 -5.07
C VAL A 110 12.45 -1.05 -5.65
N ASN A 111 13.03 -0.01 -6.26
CA ASN A 111 12.28 0.94 -7.06
C ASN A 111 12.17 0.39 -8.48
N TYR A 112 11.03 -0.22 -8.81
CA TYR A 112 10.81 -0.76 -10.14
C TYR A 112 10.63 0.37 -11.15
N TYR A 113 11.44 0.35 -12.21
CA TYR A 113 11.47 1.41 -13.23
C TYR A 113 10.29 1.33 -14.20
N GLY A 114 9.60 0.19 -14.26
CA GLY A 114 8.43 0.01 -15.10
C GLY A 114 7.97 -1.44 -15.20
N PRO A 115 6.97 -1.68 -16.05
CA PRO A 115 6.47 -3.02 -16.38
C PRO A 115 7.53 -3.92 -17.08
N PRO A 116 7.29 -5.24 -17.17
CA PRO A 116 8.18 -6.19 -17.85
C PRO A 116 8.56 -5.80 -19.28
N SER A 117 9.84 -5.78 -19.61
CA SER A 117 10.32 -5.33 -20.92
C SER A 117 9.90 -6.28 -22.05
N GLY A 118 9.57 -5.75 -23.23
CA GLY A 118 9.21 -6.50 -24.42
C GLY A 118 7.77 -7.01 -24.46
N ASN A 119 6.95 -6.77 -23.43
CA ASN A 119 5.54 -7.10 -23.47
C ASN A 119 4.73 -6.03 -24.21
N LYS A 120 3.79 -6.44 -25.06
CA LYS A 120 2.93 -5.55 -25.85
C LYS A 120 1.52 -5.57 -25.31
N LEU A 121 0.95 -4.38 -25.09
CA LEU A 121 -0.41 -4.23 -24.65
C LEU A 121 -1.38 -4.74 -25.74
N ALA A 122 -2.12 -5.80 -25.43
CA ALA A 122 -3.11 -6.39 -26.34
C ALA A 122 -4.12 -5.34 -26.85
N ASN A 123 -4.49 -5.47 -28.14
CA ASN A 123 -5.47 -4.60 -28.82
C ASN A 123 -5.12 -3.10 -28.84
N THR A 124 -3.83 -2.76 -28.84
CA THR A 124 -3.37 -1.37 -29.00
C THR A 124 -2.21 -1.23 -29.97
N ASP A 125 -2.02 -0.02 -30.48
CA ASP A 125 -0.90 0.36 -31.35
C ASP A 125 0.36 0.78 -30.57
N TYR A 126 0.32 0.70 -29.23
CA TYR A 126 1.50 1.02 -28.42
C TYR A 126 2.64 0.04 -28.69
N PRO A 127 3.90 0.53 -28.76
CA PRO A 127 5.05 -0.35 -28.85
C PRO A 127 5.17 -1.21 -27.58
N PRO A 128 5.88 -2.36 -27.66
CA PRO A 128 6.21 -3.12 -26.47
C PRO A 128 6.92 -2.26 -25.41
N TRP A 129 6.72 -2.59 -24.14
CA TRP A 129 7.37 -1.87 -23.05
C TRP A 129 8.89 -1.97 -23.17
N ASN A 130 9.57 -0.85 -22.93
CA ASN A 130 11.02 -0.76 -23.09
C ASN A 130 11.68 -0.30 -21.77
N THR A 131 11.28 -0.93 -20.66
CA THR A 131 11.83 -0.63 -19.32
C THR A 131 13.34 -0.87 -19.30
N PHE A 132 13.78 -1.99 -19.88
CA PHE A 132 15.17 -2.26 -20.23
C PHE A 132 15.26 -2.61 -21.73
N PRO A 133 16.24 -2.07 -22.47
CA PRO A 133 16.49 -2.48 -23.85
C PRO A 133 16.77 -3.99 -23.92
N ARG A 134 16.06 -4.68 -24.81
CA ARG A 134 16.21 -6.12 -25.02
C ARG A 134 16.88 -6.40 -26.36
N PHE A 135 17.86 -7.28 -26.33
CA PHE A 135 18.54 -7.79 -27.51
C PHE A 135 18.45 -9.32 -27.50
N SER A 136 18.28 -9.93 -28.66
CA SER A 136 18.34 -11.39 -28.77
C SER A 136 19.77 -11.84 -28.52
N LEU A 137 19.97 -12.93 -27.76
CA LEU A 137 21.31 -13.51 -27.58
C LEU A 137 21.93 -13.87 -28.94
N TYR A 138 21.10 -14.26 -29.91
CA TYR A 138 21.52 -14.52 -31.27
C TYR A 138 22.24 -13.31 -31.90
N GLN A 139 21.64 -12.11 -31.79
CA GLN A 139 22.22 -10.86 -32.29
C GLN A 139 23.51 -10.50 -31.55
N ILE A 140 23.58 -10.79 -30.25
CA ILE A 140 24.78 -10.50 -29.45
C ILE A 140 25.96 -11.39 -29.84
N LEU A 141 25.69 -12.64 -30.23
CA LEU A 141 26.71 -13.60 -30.65
C LEU A 141 27.12 -13.43 -32.13
N ASP A 142 26.31 -12.76 -32.95
CA ASP A 142 26.52 -12.50 -34.38
C ASP A 142 27.66 -11.49 -34.58
N THR A 143 28.89 -11.99 -34.51
CA THR A 143 30.13 -11.25 -34.73
C THR A 143 30.90 -11.87 -35.88
N LYS A 144 31.80 -11.09 -36.49
CA LYS A 144 32.72 -11.58 -37.53
C LYS A 144 33.54 -12.81 -37.13
N ASP A 145 33.84 -12.96 -35.84
CA ASP A 145 34.64 -14.07 -35.31
C ASP A 145 33.79 -15.30 -34.96
N PHE A 146 32.46 -15.19 -35.00
CA PHE A 146 31.53 -16.23 -34.57
C PHE A 146 30.40 -16.43 -35.58
N GLU A 147 30.65 -17.32 -36.55
CA GLU A 147 29.69 -17.67 -37.60
C GLU A 147 28.46 -18.41 -37.02
N LEU A 148 27.27 -17.88 -37.32
CA LEU A 148 26.01 -18.50 -36.97
C LEU A 148 25.49 -19.40 -38.10
N SER A 149 24.72 -20.43 -37.73
CA SER A 149 24.25 -21.40 -38.72
C SER A 149 23.11 -20.84 -39.59
N GLY A 150 23.23 -20.97 -40.91
CA GLY A 150 22.19 -20.63 -41.89
C GLY A 150 22.30 -19.20 -42.43
N ASP A 151 21.24 -18.68 -43.05
CA ASP A 151 21.21 -17.35 -43.69
C ASP A 151 21.14 -16.17 -42.68
N ASN A 152 21.33 -16.45 -41.39
CA ASN A 152 21.13 -15.49 -40.31
C ASN A 152 22.46 -14.89 -39.80
N ASP A 153 23.59 -15.21 -40.42
CA ASP A 153 24.92 -14.68 -40.10
C ASP A 153 25.11 -13.34 -40.82
N LEU A 154 24.79 -12.24 -40.13
CA LEU A 154 24.73 -10.90 -40.72
C LEU A 154 25.82 -9.97 -40.17
N ASP A 155 26.65 -10.47 -39.25
CA ASP A 155 27.60 -9.71 -38.46
C ASP A 155 26.93 -8.53 -37.77
N TRP A 156 25.74 -8.75 -37.18
CA TRP A 156 24.95 -7.68 -36.60
C TRP A 156 25.73 -6.88 -35.54
N MET A 157 26.59 -7.52 -34.75
CA MET A 157 27.38 -6.82 -33.73
C MET A 157 28.47 -5.93 -34.34
N SER A 158 28.96 -6.24 -35.55
CA SER A 158 30.02 -5.47 -36.21
C SER A 158 29.66 -4.01 -36.48
N GLN A 159 28.37 -3.66 -36.51
CA GLN A 159 27.93 -2.27 -36.62
C GLN A 159 28.26 -1.42 -35.38
N PHE A 160 28.55 -2.07 -34.24
CA PHE A 160 28.92 -1.42 -32.99
C PHE A 160 30.40 -1.58 -32.65
N MET A 161 31.21 -2.11 -33.58
CA MET A 161 32.64 -2.36 -33.38
C MET A 161 33.49 -1.42 -34.26
N PRO A 162 34.58 -0.82 -33.72
CA PRO A 162 35.43 0.08 -34.49
C PRO A 162 36.11 -0.61 -35.68
N GLY A 163 36.00 -0.03 -36.87
CA GLY A 163 36.69 -0.52 -38.07
C GLY A 163 36.06 -1.75 -38.72
N GLU A 164 34.89 -2.19 -38.27
CA GLU A 164 34.17 -3.30 -38.87
C GLU A 164 33.00 -2.82 -39.74
N ILE A 165 32.69 -3.62 -40.77
CA ILE A 165 31.57 -3.38 -41.68
C ILE A 165 30.73 -4.66 -41.67
N PRO A 166 29.45 -4.61 -41.26
CA PRO A 166 28.57 -5.77 -41.27
C PRO A 166 28.41 -6.37 -42.67
N SER A 167 28.23 -7.69 -42.75
CA SER A 167 28.02 -8.40 -44.01
C SER A 167 26.80 -7.89 -44.79
N TRP A 168 25.71 -7.49 -44.12
CA TRP A 168 24.53 -6.95 -44.80
C TRP A 168 24.79 -5.60 -45.50
N ILE A 169 25.73 -4.78 -45.00
CA ILE A 169 26.15 -3.54 -45.68
C ILE A 169 26.96 -3.88 -46.94
N LEU A 170 27.80 -4.92 -46.87
CA LEU A 170 28.57 -5.40 -48.02
C LEU A 170 27.66 -6.00 -49.11
N ALA A 171 26.49 -6.52 -48.72
CA ALA A 171 25.49 -7.06 -49.63
C ALA A 171 24.71 -5.98 -50.43
N ILE A 172 24.84 -4.68 -50.08
CA ILE A 172 24.25 -3.59 -50.86
C ILE A 172 25.04 -3.43 -52.17
N GLU A 173 24.40 -3.76 -53.30
CA GLU A 173 25.02 -3.71 -54.64
C GLU A 173 25.35 -2.29 -55.09
N ASP A 174 24.48 -1.31 -54.81
CA ASP A 174 24.72 0.09 -55.16
C ASP A 174 25.76 0.73 -54.21
N ALA A 175 26.92 1.06 -54.77
CA ALA A 175 28.01 1.70 -54.05
C ALA A 175 27.63 3.07 -53.47
N LYS A 176 26.69 3.80 -54.08
CA LYS A 176 26.22 5.10 -53.58
C LYS A 176 25.35 4.92 -52.35
N GLU A 177 24.35 4.05 -52.43
CA GLU A 177 23.46 3.71 -51.30
C GLU A 177 24.25 3.11 -50.13
N ARG A 178 25.22 2.23 -50.40
CA ARG A 178 26.11 1.68 -49.39
C ARG A 178 26.92 2.76 -48.67
N ASN A 179 27.51 3.70 -49.42
CA ASN A 179 28.28 4.80 -48.84
C ASN A 179 27.40 5.76 -48.03
N GLU A 180 26.19 6.06 -48.50
CA GLU A 180 25.21 6.88 -47.76
C GLU A 180 24.78 6.17 -46.46
N MET A 181 24.48 4.87 -46.50
CA MET A 181 24.12 4.07 -45.32
C MET A 181 25.27 4.02 -44.31
N MET A 182 26.49 3.78 -44.77
CA MET A 182 27.69 3.79 -43.92
C MET A 182 27.89 5.16 -43.25
N GLN A 183 27.61 6.26 -43.95
CA GLN A 183 27.69 7.62 -43.37
C GLN A 183 26.57 7.87 -42.35
N VAL A 184 25.33 7.50 -42.65
CA VAL A 184 24.17 7.70 -41.75
C VAL A 184 24.31 6.90 -40.46
N MET A 185 24.75 5.65 -40.57
CA MET A 185 24.92 4.75 -39.42
C MET A 185 26.32 4.84 -38.78
N ASN A 186 27.23 5.64 -39.35
CA ASN A 186 28.61 5.79 -38.92
C ASN A 186 29.38 4.44 -38.86
N ILE A 187 29.16 3.59 -39.87
CA ILE A 187 29.74 2.24 -40.03
C ILE A 187 31.00 2.31 -40.90
N GLY A 188 32.04 1.52 -40.58
CA GLY A 188 33.30 1.45 -41.35
C GLY A 188 34.32 2.57 -41.12
N ALA A 189 33.99 3.58 -40.31
CA ALA A 189 34.95 4.54 -39.74
C ALA A 189 35.45 4.06 -38.35
N GLU A 190 36.28 4.83 -37.64
CA GLU A 190 36.46 4.63 -36.20
C GLU A 190 35.09 4.84 -35.50
N PHE A 191 34.32 3.76 -35.37
CA PHE A 191 33.06 3.79 -34.65
C PHE A 191 33.38 4.20 -33.21
N ASP A 192 32.79 5.31 -32.76
CA ASP A 192 32.94 5.73 -31.37
C ASP A 192 32.24 4.72 -30.48
N ILE A 193 33.03 3.87 -29.80
CA ILE A 193 32.52 2.83 -28.91
C ILE A 193 31.55 3.40 -27.87
N LYS A 194 31.65 4.69 -27.51
CA LYS A 194 30.73 5.35 -26.58
C LYS A 194 29.29 5.45 -27.10
N LYS A 195 29.08 5.32 -28.41
CA LYS A 195 27.76 5.26 -29.05
C LYS A 195 27.16 3.85 -29.05
N SER A 196 27.94 2.82 -28.69
CA SER A 196 27.43 1.46 -28.57
C SER A 196 26.35 1.39 -27.48
N PRO A 197 25.23 0.67 -27.70
CA PRO A 197 24.22 0.47 -26.66
C PRO A 197 24.76 -0.32 -25.45
N PHE A 198 25.94 -0.93 -25.56
CA PHE A 198 26.57 -1.73 -24.52
C PHE A 198 27.68 -0.98 -23.76
N TYR A 199 28.14 0.18 -24.25
CA TYR A 199 29.25 0.89 -23.64
C TYR A 199 28.90 1.45 -22.26
N ASN A 200 29.75 1.15 -21.26
CA ASN A 200 29.55 1.53 -19.87
C ASN A 200 28.16 1.12 -19.33
N LYS A 201 27.66 -0.04 -19.78
CA LYS A 201 26.40 -0.64 -19.32
C LYS A 201 26.66 -1.97 -18.64
N VAL A 202 25.78 -2.30 -17.69
CA VAL A 202 25.65 -3.65 -17.17
C VAL A 202 24.74 -4.42 -18.13
N VAL A 203 25.26 -5.51 -18.71
CA VAL A 203 24.48 -6.40 -19.58
C VAL A 203 24.08 -7.63 -18.77
N ILE A 204 22.79 -7.95 -18.78
CA ILE A 204 22.24 -9.14 -18.12
C ILE A 204 21.84 -10.13 -19.20
N VAL A 205 22.44 -11.32 -19.16
CA VAL A 205 22.14 -12.41 -20.09
C VAL A 205 21.41 -13.51 -19.35
N GLY A 206 20.24 -13.90 -19.86
CA GLY A 206 19.48 -15.03 -19.33
C GLY A 206 18.24 -15.34 -20.18
N ALA A 207 17.58 -16.45 -19.85
CA ALA A 207 16.34 -16.87 -20.51
C ALA A 207 15.10 -16.32 -19.79
N SER A 208 14.19 -15.69 -20.54
CA SER A 208 12.98 -15.02 -20.02
C SER A 208 11.68 -15.79 -20.33
N VAL A 209 11.75 -17.11 -20.46
CA VAL A 209 10.58 -17.95 -20.78
C VAL A 209 9.86 -18.43 -19.53
N GLU A 210 8.53 -18.36 -19.52
CA GLU A 210 7.70 -18.74 -18.37
C GLU A 210 7.87 -20.20 -17.93
N VAL A 211 8.22 -21.09 -18.87
CA VAL A 211 8.45 -22.53 -18.60
C VAL A 211 9.60 -22.76 -17.61
N LEU A 212 10.54 -21.82 -17.51
CA LEU A 212 11.61 -21.90 -16.50
C LEU A 212 11.14 -21.52 -15.10
N HIS A 213 9.89 -21.07 -14.96
CA HIS A 213 9.25 -20.65 -13.71
C HIS A 213 10.05 -19.61 -12.91
N ASP A 214 10.92 -18.86 -13.61
CA ASP A 214 11.66 -17.73 -13.05
C ASP A 214 10.95 -16.42 -13.40
N VAL A 215 9.74 -16.28 -12.86
CA VAL A 215 8.88 -15.11 -13.05
C VAL A 215 8.35 -14.63 -11.69
N LYS A 216 8.07 -13.34 -11.60
CA LYS A 216 7.80 -12.63 -10.35
C LYS A 216 6.64 -11.65 -10.52
N SER A 217 5.71 -11.67 -9.58
CA SER A 217 4.70 -10.63 -9.47
C SER A 217 5.33 -9.41 -8.78
N THR A 218 5.42 -8.30 -9.50
CA THR A 218 6.03 -7.04 -9.06
C THR A 218 4.95 -5.97 -8.89
N PRO A 219 5.23 -4.75 -8.39
CA PRO A 219 4.22 -3.69 -8.33
C PRO A 219 3.51 -3.38 -9.66
N PHE A 220 4.13 -3.74 -10.79
CA PHE A 220 3.55 -3.61 -12.13
C PHE A 220 2.81 -4.85 -12.62
N TYR A 221 2.56 -5.84 -11.75
CA TYR A 221 1.85 -7.06 -12.11
C TYR A 221 0.50 -6.75 -12.78
N ASN A 222 -0.24 -5.77 -12.25
CA ASN A 222 -1.45 -5.25 -12.87
C ASN A 222 -1.20 -3.84 -13.40
N TYR A 223 -0.88 -3.72 -14.69
CA TYR A 223 -0.60 -2.43 -15.31
C TYR A 223 -1.50 -2.21 -16.53
N LEU A 224 -2.19 -1.07 -16.57
CA LEU A 224 -3.17 -0.72 -17.62
C LEU A 224 -4.21 -1.83 -17.90
N GLY A 225 -4.66 -2.51 -16.84
CA GLY A 225 -5.67 -3.57 -16.93
C GLY A 225 -5.16 -4.92 -17.45
N GLN A 226 -3.84 -5.09 -17.61
CA GLN A 226 -3.23 -6.36 -17.99
C GLN A 226 -2.37 -6.93 -16.86
N THR A 227 -2.54 -8.24 -16.64
CA THR A 227 -1.79 -9.03 -15.65
C THR A 227 -0.55 -9.63 -16.29
N GLN A 228 0.64 -9.29 -15.81
CA GLN A 228 1.89 -9.77 -16.40
C GLN A 228 2.97 -9.97 -15.35
N ASP A 229 3.55 -11.17 -15.33
CA ASP A 229 4.69 -11.43 -14.47
C ASP A 229 6.00 -10.89 -15.07
N THR A 230 6.88 -10.45 -14.19
CA THR A 230 8.21 -9.94 -14.54
C THR A 230 9.23 -11.08 -14.55
N PRO A 231 10.03 -11.25 -15.61
CA PRO A 231 11.13 -12.22 -15.60
C PRO A 231 12.09 -11.98 -14.42
N GLY A 232 12.59 -13.05 -13.80
CA GLY A 232 13.45 -12.96 -12.61
C GLY A 232 14.74 -12.18 -12.84
N MET A 233 15.31 -12.24 -14.05
CA MET A 233 16.45 -11.38 -14.40
C MET A 233 16.12 -9.89 -14.37
N GLU A 234 14.89 -9.50 -14.69
CA GLU A 234 14.47 -8.09 -14.69
C GLU A 234 14.23 -7.59 -13.27
N THR A 235 13.88 -8.46 -12.31
CA THR A 235 13.85 -8.05 -10.89
C THR A 235 15.26 -7.76 -10.38
N HIS A 236 16.25 -8.59 -10.76
CA HIS A 236 17.66 -8.30 -10.52
C HIS A 236 18.12 -7.01 -11.22
N ALA A 237 17.71 -6.78 -12.46
CA ALA A 237 18.03 -5.56 -13.21
C ALA A 237 17.52 -4.30 -12.48
N ASN A 238 16.26 -4.31 -12.03
CA ASN A 238 15.68 -3.22 -11.26
C ASN A 238 16.43 -2.99 -9.93
N ALA A 239 16.83 -4.05 -9.23
CA ALA A 239 17.60 -3.93 -7.99
C ALA A 239 19.00 -3.33 -8.25
N ILE A 240 19.71 -3.81 -9.27
CA ILE A 240 21.01 -3.25 -9.69
C ILE A 240 20.86 -1.78 -10.04
N GLN A 241 19.89 -1.43 -10.89
CA GLN A 241 19.63 -0.07 -11.31
C GLN A 241 19.27 0.84 -10.13
N THR A 242 18.49 0.34 -9.17
CA THR A 242 18.16 1.05 -7.92
C THR A 242 19.44 1.41 -7.15
N MET A 243 20.36 0.45 -7.00
CA MET A 243 21.62 0.67 -6.29
C MET A 243 22.56 1.63 -7.04
N LEU A 244 22.76 1.43 -8.35
CA LEU A 244 23.66 2.24 -9.16
C LEU A 244 23.19 3.68 -9.31
N HIS A 245 21.88 3.91 -9.36
CA HIS A 245 21.30 5.26 -9.45
C HIS A 245 21.03 5.91 -8.09
N ASN A 246 21.29 5.21 -6.98
CA ASN A 246 20.90 5.65 -5.64
C ASN A 246 19.41 6.03 -5.56
N ASN A 247 18.56 5.32 -6.32
CA ASN A 247 17.13 5.64 -6.51
C ASN A 247 16.24 4.85 -5.54
N TYR A 248 16.56 4.89 -4.26
CA TYR A 248 15.86 4.12 -3.24
C TYR A 248 14.51 4.74 -2.85
N LEU A 249 13.59 3.89 -2.40
CA LEU A 249 12.32 4.31 -1.81
C LEU A 249 12.53 4.70 -0.34
N ASN A 250 12.24 5.95 0.00
CA ASN A 250 12.33 6.41 1.39
C ASN A 250 11.06 6.03 2.14
N VAL A 251 11.17 5.19 3.16
CA VAL A 251 10.00 4.68 3.89
C VAL A 251 9.79 5.45 5.19
N PHE A 252 8.61 6.04 5.37
CA PHE A 252 8.26 6.72 6.62
C PHE A 252 8.33 5.74 7.79
N GLY A 253 9.09 6.07 8.84
CA GLY A 253 9.30 5.18 10.00
C GLY A 253 10.11 3.91 9.68
N GLY A 254 10.75 3.82 8.51
CA GLY A 254 11.71 2.78 8.11
C GLY A 254 11.11 1.45 7.64
N ARG A 255 9.85 1.15 7.95
CA ARG A 255 9.13 -0.04 7.44
C ARG A 255 7.63 0.19 7.50
N THR A 256 6.84 -0.32 6.55
CA THR A 256 5.36 -0.21 6.56
C THR A 256 4.65 -1.51 6.96
N THR A 257 5.31 -2.66 6.82
CA THR A 257 4.77 -3.99 7.12
C THR A 257 5.69 -4.74 8.09
N LYS A 258 5.23 -5.88 8.63
CA LYS A 258 6.03 -6.74 9.53
C LYS A 258 6.73 -5.97 10.67
N LEU A 259 6.04 -4.99 11.24
CA LEU A 259 6.65 -4.03 12.17
C LEU A 259 7.22 -4.68 13.43
N LEU A 260 6.65 -5.82 13.84
CA LEU A 260 7.06 -6.59 15.01
C LEU A 260 7.97 -7.79 14.68
N SER A 261 8.18 -8.14 13.40
CA SER A 261 8.94 -9.36 13.03
C SER A 261 10.42 -9.27 13.40
N ASP A 262 10.96 -8.06 13.50
CA ASP A 262 12.38 -7.82 13.73
C ASP A 262 12.67 -7.51 15.22
N GLY A 263 11.75 -7.89 16.12
CA GLY A 263 11.86 -7.60 17.57
C GLY A 263 11.79 -6.11 17.91
N ARG A 264 11.18 -5.29 17.04
CA ARG A 264 11.02 -3.85 17.22
C ARG A 264 9.66 -3.52 17.83
N PHE A 265 9.60 -2.44 18.60
CA PHE A 265 8.35 -1.76 18.91
C PHE A 265 7.78 -1.10 17.66
N TYR A 266 6.47 -0.88 17.65
CA TYR A 266 5.79 -0.13 16.61
C TYR A 266 6.47 1.24 16.39
N PRO A 267 6.78 1.66 15.15
CA PRO A 267 7.52 2.89 14.91
C PRO A 267 6.81 4.11 15.53
N ILE A 268 7.53 4.89 16.33
CA ILE A 268 6.98 6.09 16.99
C ILE A 268 6.42 7.06 15.95
N ALA A 269 7.10 7.23 14.80
CA ALA A 269 6.62 8.06 13.70
C ALA A 269 5.22 7.64 13.21
N HIS A 270 4.97 6.34 13.10
CA HIS A 270 3.65 5.81 12.72
C HIS A 270 2.61 6.06 13.81
N PHE A 271 2.99 5.87 15.07
CA PHE A 271 2.11 6.14 16.20
C PHE A 271 1.69 7.61 16.25
N LEU A 272 2.62 8.54 16.01
CA LEU A 272 2.36 9.97 16.00
C LEU A 272 1.41 10.39 14.88
N ILE A 273 1.58 9.88 13.65
CA ILE A 273 0.67 10.23 12.55
C ILE A 273 -0.74 9.66 12.78
N ILE A 274 -0.85 8.43 13.28
CA ILE A 274 -2.16 7.84 13.63
C ILE A 274 -2.83 8.67 14.72
N SER A 275 -2.09 8.99 15.79
CA SER A 275 -2.60 9.79 16.90
C SER A 275 -3.06 11.17 16.45
N LEU A 276 -2.29 11.82 15.58
CA LEU A 276 -2.63 13.13 15.03
C LEU A 276 -3.98 13.09 14.28
N LEU A 277 -4.16 12.14 13.36
CA LEU A 277 -5.41 11.98 12.62
C LEU A 277 -6.58 11.60 13.55
N CYS A 278 -6.37 10.69 14.50
CA CYS A 278 -7.39 10.34 15.49
C CYS A 278 -7.80 11.55 16.35
N ILE A 279 -6.86 12.42 16.73
CA ILE A 279 -7.16 13.65 17.49
C ILE A 279 -7.97 14.63 16.63
N ILE A 280 -7.62 14.79 15.36
CA ILE A 280 -8.37 15.63 14.41
C ILE A 280 -9.80 15.10 14.26
N ALA A 281 -9.96 13.81 13.94
CA ALA A 281 -11.25 13.15 13.83
C ALA A 281 -12.10 13.28 15.12
N TYR A 282 -11.49 13.08 16.29
CA TYR A 282 -12.16 13.26 17.58
C TYR A 282 -12.63 14.70 17.81
N PHE A 283 -11.78 15.68 17.49
CA PHE A 283 -12.11 17.10 17.67
C PHE A 283 -13.25 17.54 16.74
N ILE A 284 -13.23 17.07 15.48
CA ILE A 284 -14.31 17.29 14.51
C ILE A 284 -15.63 16.76 15.06
N PHE A 285 -15.63 15.54 15.60
CA PHE A 285 -16.85 14.92 16.11
C PHE A 285 -17.40 15.63 17.36
N ARG A 286 -16.54 15.89 18.36
CA ARG A 286 -17.00 16.29 19.69
C ARG A 286 -17.18 17.79 19.88
N LYS A 287 -16.36 18.63 19.25
CA LYS A 287 -16.39 20.08 19.54
C LYS A 287 -17.35 20.86 18.64
N LEU A 288 -17.72 20.29 17.50
CA LEU A 288 -18.54 21.01 16.52
C LEU A 288 -20.05 20.71 16.69
N ASP A 289 -20.44 19.87 17.66
CA ASP A 289 -21.83 19.40 17.88
C ASP A 289 -22.52 18.99 16.56
N ILE A 290 -21.72 18.43 15.65
CA ILE A 290 -22.16 18.10 14.30
C ILE A 290 -22.98 16.82 14.36
N HIS A 291 -24.12 16.81 13.66
CA HIS A 291 -24.90 15.60 13.45
C HIS A 291 -24.01 14.47 12.89
N PRO A 292 -24.09 13.22 13.38
CA PRO A 292 -23.15 12.14 13.02
C PRO A 292 -22.92 11.97 11.51
N VAL A 293 -23.97 12.14 10.70
CA VAL A 293 -23.90 12.08 9.22
C VAL A 293 -22.95 13.14 8.65
N LEU A 294 -23.05 14.40 9.08
CA LEU A 294 -22.19 15.47 8.60
C LEU A 294 -20.76 15.31 9.11
N ALA A 295 -20.58 14.79 10.34
CA ALA A 295 -19.25 14.46 10.87
C ALA A 295 -18.59 13.36 10.03
N GLY A 296 -19.35 12.35 9.61
CA GLY A 296 -18.90 11.32 8.67
C GLY A 296 -18.39 11.91 7.35
N THR A 297 -19.09 12.89 6.78
CA THR A 297 -18.66 13.58 5.55
C THR A 297 -17.33 14.30 5.74
N VAL A 298 -17.13 15.00 6.86
CA VAL A 298 -15.87 15.70 7.16
C VAL A 298 -14.72 14.71 7.37
N ILE A 299 -14.98 13.56 8.00
CA ILE A 299 -13.97 12.50 8.18
C ILE A 299 -13.58 11.87 6.84
N ILE A 300 -14.53 11.67 5.92
CA ILE A 300 -14.20 11.23 4.56
C ILE A 300 -13.28 12.24 3.87
N LEU A 301 -13.53 13.55 4.05
CA LEU A 301 -12.65 14.59 3.52
C LEU A 301 -11.25 14.54 4.15
N GLU A 302 -11.14 14.34 5.46
CA GLU A 302 -9.86 14.14 6.16
C GLU A 302 -9.08 12.94 5.58
N ILE A 303 -9.77 11.81 5.39
CA ILE A 303 -9.20 10.60 4.77
C ILE A 303 -8.71 10.89 3.36
N LEU A 304 -9.51 11.57 2.54
CA LEU A 304 -9.13 11.94 1.17
C LEU A 304 -7.91 12.86 1.14
N ILE A 305 -7.85 13.84 2.04
CA ILE A 305 -6.67 14.72 2.18
C ILE A 305 -5.45 13.89 2.56
N TYR A 306 -5.55 12.99 3.54
CA TYR A 306 -4.43 12.16 3.97
C TYR A 306 -3.93 11.24 2.86
N VAL A 307 -4.84 10.54 2.17
CA VAL A 307 -4.49 9.68 1.03
C VAL A 307 -3.88 10.50 -0.11
N GLY A 308 -4.44 11.68 -0.39
CA GLY A 308 -3.90 12.64 -1.34
C GLY A 308 -2.47 13.05 -1.02
N LEU A 309 -2.19 13.39 0.25
CA LEU A 309 -0.84 13.71 0.70
C LEU A 309 0.11 12.51 0.59
N ALA A 310 -0.34 11.31 0.98
CA ALA A 310 0.47 10.09 0.89
C ALA A 310 0.88 9.75 -0.55
N LEU A 311 -0.07 9.81 -1.49
CA LEU A 311 0.21 9.61 -2.92
C LEU A 311 1.06 10.74 -3.51
N GLY A 312 0.84 11.98 -3.06
CA GLY A 312 1.63 13.14 -3.49
C GLY A 312 3.08 13.04 -3.04
N LEU A 313 3.34 12.60 -1.81
CA LEU A 313 4.69 12.34 -1.31
C LEU A 313 5.38 11.19 -2.06
N PHE A 314 4.62 10.19 -2.51
CA PHE A 314 5.15 9.11 -3.35
C PHE A 314 5.55 9.61 -4.75
N ALA A 315 4.67 10.40 -5.38
CA ALA A 315 4.93 11.01 -6.69
C ALA A 315 5.88 12.22 -6.64
N ASN A 316 6.25 12.69 -5.43
CA ASN A 316 6.97 13.94 -5.20
C ASN A 316 6.23 15.18 -5.76
N ASP A 317 4.89 15.15 -5.75
CA ASP A 317 4.00 16.25 -6.13
C ASP A 317 2.81 16.31 -5.18
N ILE A 318 2.89 17.16 -4.14
CA ILE A 318 1.82 17.30 -3.12
C ILE A 318 0.52 17.84 -3.73
N TRP A 319 0.62 18.62 -4.81
CA TRP A 319 -0.52 19.28 -5.44
C TRP A 319 -1.15 18.45 -6.56
N TRP A 320 -0.67 17.21 -6.78
CA TRP A 320 -1.14 16.33 -7.86
C TRP A 320 -2.67 16.23 -7.91
N MET A 321 -3.33 16.11 -6.76
CA MET A 321 -4.78 15.94 -6.68
C MET A 321 -5.50 17.20 -7.16
N LEU A 322 -5.01 18.38 -6.77
CA LEU A 322 -5.56 19.65 -7.21
C LEU A 322 -5.32 19.86 -8.71
N LYS A 323 -4.09 19.62 -9.18
CA LYS A 323 -3.71 19.72 -10.59
C LYS A 323 -4.59 18.82 -11.47
N THR A 324 -4.73 17.55 -11.07
CA THR A 324 -5.54 16.56 -11.79
C THR A 324 -7.02 16.94 -11.80
N THR A 325 -7.53 17.44 -10.67
CA THR A 325 -8.94 17.89 -10.56
C THR A 325 -9.20 19.09 -11.48
N ILE A 326 -8.33 20.10 -11.44
CA ILE A 326 -8.43 21.28 -12.32
C ILE A 326 -8.31 20.84 -13.79
N ALA A 327 -7.34 19.99 -14.11
CA ALA A 327 -7.12 19.49 -15.46
C ALA A 327 -8.35 18.80 -16.06
N ASN A 328 -9.14 18.10 -15.24
CA ASN A 328 -10.34 17.38 -15.65
C ASN A 328 -11.60 18.26 -15.73
N ILE A 329 -11.67 19.38 -15.00
CA ILE A 329 -12.84 20.28 -14.96
C ILE A 329 -12.76 21.36 -16.04
N VAL A 330 -11.54 21.83 -16.32
CA VAL A 330 -11.29 22.99 -17.15
C VAL A 330 -11.43 22.66 -18.65
N PRO A 331 -11.99 23.57 -19.49
CA PRO A 331 -12.11 23.34 -20.93
C PRO A 331 -10.75 23.06 -21.61
N HIS A 332 -10.74 22.24 -22.67
CA HIS A 332 -9.52 21.82 -23.37
C HIS A 332 -8.61 22.97 -23.82
N SER A 333 -9.17 24.13 -24.19
CA SER A 333 -8.38 25.30 -24.58
C SER A 333 -7.54 25.86 -23.43
N VAL A 334 -8.10 25.90 -22.23
CA VAL A 334 -7.41 26.38 -21.02
C VAL A 334 -6.49 25.28 -20.47
N HIS A 335 -6.90 24.01 -20.56
CA HIS A 335 -6.05 22.86 -20.22
C HIS A 335 -4.75 22.89 -21.04
N ASN A 336 -4.85 23.04 -22.37
CA ASN A 336 -3.67 23.08 -23.24
C ASN A 336 -2.77 24.29 -22.97
N TYR A 337 -3.36 25.44 -22.62
CA TYR A 337 -2.58 26.63 -22.26
C TYR A 337 -1.79 26.45 -20.96
N PHE A 338 -2.36 25.75 -19.96
CA PHE A 338 -1.73 25.49 -18.66
C PHE A 338 -1.15 24.07 -18.53
N TYR A 339 -0.95 23.37 -19.65
CA TYR A 339 -0.60 21.95 -19.65
C TYR A 339 0.61 21.63 -18.76
N ASP A 340 1.72 22.35 -18.95
CA ASP A 340 2.95 22.14 -18.18
C ASP A 340 2.77 22.39 -16.67
N SER A 341 1.87 23.31 -16.30
CA SER A 341 1.59 23.64 -14.89
C SER A 341 0.66 22.63 -14.22
N LEU A 342 -0.22 21.99 -15.01
CA LEU A 342 -1.18 20.99 -14.54
C LEU A 342 -0.65 19.55 -14.64
N LEU A 343 0.48 19.35 -15.30
CA LEU A 343 1.14 18.06 -15.37
C LEU A 343 1.66 17.64 -13.99
N VAL A 344 1.34 16.41 -13.61
CA VAL A 344 1.88 15.78 -12.39
C VAL A 344 3.32 15.38 -12.68
N SER A 345 4.26 15.97 -11.93
CA SER A 345 5.68 15.68 -12.14
C SER A 345 6.00 14.24 -11.73
N LEU A 346 6.83 13.57 -12.53
CA LEU A 346 7.43 12.31 -12.11
C LEU A 346 8.48 12.59 -11.01
N PRO A 347 8.60 11.72 -10.00
CA PRO A 347 9.60 11.90 -8.96
C PRO A 347 11.01 11.80 -9.55
N GLU A 348 11.90 12.71 -9.13
CA GLU A 348 13.33 12.56 -9.40
C GLU A 348 13.87 11.33 -8.66
N PRO A 349 14.98 10.73 -9.16
CA PRO A 349 15.60 9.60 -8.49
C PRO A 349 15.87 9.86 -7.00
N GLY A 350 15.42 8.95 -6.14
CA GLY A 350 15.62 8.99 -4.69
C GLY A 350 14.72 9.97 -3.93
N LYS A 351 13.79 10.66 -4.61
CA LYS A 351 12.83 11.59 -3.97
C LYS A 351 11.48 10.96 -3.62
N THR A 352 11.26 9.69 -3.94
CA THR A 352 10.00 8.99 -3.64
C THR A 352 9.89 8.64 -2.16
N TYR A 353 8.75 8.98 -1.56
CA TYR A 353 8.47 8.73 -0.15
C TYR A 353 7.24 7.82 0.05
N VAL A 354 7.38 6.76 0.84
CA VAL A 354 6.33 5.77 1.09
C VAL A 354 5.71 6.01 2.47
N MET A 355 4.42 6.35 2.48
CA MET A 355 3.63 6.58 3.69
C MET A 355 2.72 5.38 4.03
N PRO A 356 2.50 5.06 5.32
CA PRO A 356 1.56 4.02 5.72
C PRO A 356 0.12 4.49 5.51
N ILE A 357 -0.69 3.80 4.72
CA ILE A 357 -2.09 4.20 4.46
C ILE A 357 -3.06 3.43 5.36
N ILE A 358 -2.92 2.11 5.41
CA ILE A 358 -3.93 1.23 6.02
C ILE A 358 -4.11 1.49 7.52
N ALA A 359 -3.01 1.53 8.29
CA ALA A 359 -3.11 1.68 9.75
C ALA A 359 -3.68 3.06 10.18
N PRO A 360 -3.27 4.20 9.58
CA PRO A 360 -3.91 5.49 9.84
C PRO A 360 -5.40 5.53 9.50
N LEU A 361 -5.81 4.99 8.34
CA LEU A 361 -7.23 4.93 7.99
C LEU A 361 -8.05 4.08 8.96
N ALA A 362 -7.51 2.93 9.37
CA ALA A 362 -8.14 2.10 10.39
C ALA A 362 -8.26 2.84 11.73
N GLY A 363 -7.23 3.59 12.15
CA GLY A 363 -7.26 4.40 13.36
C GLY A 363 -8.37 5.47 13.36
N VAL A 364 -8.49 6.21 12.26
CA VAL A 364 -9.55 7.21 12.06
C VAL A 364 -10.93 6.55 12.09
N PHE A 365 -11.12 5.45 11.34
CA PHE A 365 -12.38 4.73 11.29
C PHE A 365 -12.80 4.18 12.66
N LEU A 366 -11.86 3.56 13.38
CA LEU A 366 -12.12 3.05 14.74
C LEU A 366 -12.46 4.18 15.71
N THR A 367 -11.79 5.33 15.59
CA THR A 367 -12.07 6.49 16.42
C THR A 367 -13.47 7.02 16.15
N TYR A 368 -13.84 7.22 14.89
CA TYR A 368 -15.18 7.65 14.52
C TYR A 368 -16.25 6.66 14.98
N GLY A 369 -16.10 5.37 14.65
CA GLY A 369 -17.05 4.33 15.05
C GLY A 369 -17.21 4.23 16.56
N SER A 370 -16.12 4.31 17.32
CA SER A 370 -16.17 4.32 18.79
C SER A 370 -16.92 5.52 19.34
N ASN A 371 -16.73 6.71 18.75
CA ASN A 371 -17.45 7.92 19.17
C ASN A 371 -18.95 7.84 18.87
N VAL A 372 -19.34 7.34 17.68
CA VAL A 372 -20.75 7.13 17.32
C VAL A 372 -21.41 6.14 18.27
N ILE A 373 -20.76 5.00 18.54
CA ILE A 373 -21.28 3.99 19.48
C ILE A 373 -21.39 4.60 20.88
N PHE A 374 -20.37 5.35 21.33
CA PHE A 374 -20.40 5.99 22.65
C PHE A 374 -21.56 6.98 22.77
N GLN A 375 -21.76 7.84 21.77
CA GLN A 375 -22.88 8.79 21.75
C GLN A 375 -24.23 8.06 21.76
N PHE A 376 -24.41 7.06 20.90
CA PHE A 376 -25.64 6.29 20.83
C PHE A 376 -25.96 5.58 22.15
N LEU A 377 -24.97 4.95 22.78
CA LEU A 377 -25.14 4.30 24.08
C LEU A 377 -25.48 5.30 25.19
N HIS A 378 -24.95 6.53 25.12
CA HIS A 378 -25.26 7.58 26.07
C HIS A 378 -26.70 8.07 25.90
N GLU A 379 -27.12 8.36 24.66
CA GLU A 379 -28.49 8.75 24.33
C GLU A 379 -29.51 7.69 24.76
N GLN A 380 -29.22 6.41 24.54
CA GLN A 380 -30.06 5.29 24.99
C GLN A 380 -30.15 5.20 26.51
N LYS A 381 -29.06 5.44 27.23
CA LYS A 381 -29.06 5.47 28.70
C LYS A 381 -29.90 6.63 29.23
N ASP A 382 -29.76 7.81 28.65
CA ASP A 382 -30.53 8.99 29.05
C ASP A 382 -32.03 8.77 28.79
N LYS A 383 -32.37 8.21 27.61
CA LYS A 383 -33.75 7.84 27.26
C LYS A 383 -34.31 6.78 28.21
N LYS A 384 -33.54 5.75 28.54
CA LYS A 384 -33.93 4.70 29.49
C LYS A 384 -34.14 5.27 30.90
N PHE A 385 -33.25 6.14 31.36
CA PHE A 385 -33.36 6.80 32.66
C PHE A 385 -34.65 7.63 32.76
N LEU A 386 -35.00 8.39 31.69
CA LEU A 386 -36.26 9.11 31.62
C LEU A 386 -37.47 8.17 31.66
N LYS A 387 -37.45 7.07 30.89
CA LYS A 387 -38.53 6.06 30.92
C LYS A 387 -38.69 5.41 32.29
N GLU A 388 -37.60 5.05 32.97
CA GLU A 388 -37.66 4.44 34.31
C GLU A 388 -38.13 5.45 35.38
N THR A 389 -37.76 6.73 35.24
CA THR A 389 -38.10 7.77 36.24
C THR A 389 -39.54 8.27 36.10
N PHE A 390 -40.02 8.42 34.87
CA PHE A 390 -41.34 9.01 34.58
C PHE A 390 -42.38 8.02 34.08
N GLY A 391 -42.01 6.79 33.72
CA GLY A 391 -42.91 5.78 33.14
C GLY A 391 -44.04 5.33 34.07
N THR A 392 -43.90 5.54 35.39
CA THR A 392 -44.97 5.27 36.37
C THR A 392 -46.08 6.33 36.33
N TYR A 393 -45.80 7.51 35.78
CA TYR A 393 -46.71 8.66 35.80
C TYR A 393 -47.17 9.08 34.40
N ILE A 394 -46.37 8.78 33.38
CA ILE A 394 -46.55 9.24 32.01
C ILE A 394 -46.39 8.04 31.06
N SER A 395 -47.24 7.97 30.03
CA SER A 395 -47.17 6.91 29.04
C SER A 395 -45.78 6.88 28.34
N PRO A 396 -45.24 5.68 28.02
CA PRO A 396 -43.95 5.57 27.33
C PRO A 396 -43.88 6.34 26.01
N ASP A 397 -45.01 6.41 25.30
CA ASP A 397 -45.15 7.15 24.04
C ASP A 397 -45.00 8.66 24.25
N LEU A 398 -45.59 9.21 25.32
CA LEU A 398 -45.44 10.63 25.64
C LEU A 398 -44.02 10.96 26.09
N ILE A 399 -43.33 10.05 26.79
CA ILE A 399 -41.90 10.21 27.11
C ILE A 399 -41.04 10.21 25.84
N ASP A 400 -41.37 9.35 24.87
CA ASP A 400 -40.71 9.33 23.55
C ASP A 400 -40.91 10.65 22.82
N GLU A 401 -42.14 11.17 22.79
CA GLU A 401 -42.46 12.47 22.20
C GLU A 401 -41.74 13.63 22.91
N MET A 402 -41.75 13.66 24.24
CA MET A 402 -41.04 14.68 25.04
C MET A 402 -39.54 14.68 24.78
N TYR A 403 -38.93 13.49 24.66
CA TYR A 403 -37.51 13.34 24.34
C TYR A 403 -37.19 13.82 22.93
N GLU A 404 -37.99 13.44 21.93
CA GLU A 404 -37.82 13.88 20.54
C GLU A 404 -37.98 15.39 20.39
N GLN A 405 -38.95 15.99 21.08
CA GLN A 405 -39.20 17.43 21.04
C GLN A 405 -38.20 18.24 21.88
N LYS A 406 -37.33 17.60 22.67
CA LYS A 406 -36.40 18.23 23.63
C LYS A 406 -37.08 19.26 24.53
N GLN A 407 -38.35 19.06 24.86
CA GLN A 407 -39.10 19.97 25.71
C GLN A 407 -39.00 19.54 27.16
N ALA A 408 -38.29 20.32 27.97
CA ALA A 408 -38.43 20.22 29.42
C ALA A 408 -39.86 20.64 29.81
N PRO A 409 -40.54 19.93 30.72
CA PRO A 409 -41.83 20.39 31.24
C PRO A 409 -41.65 21.79 31.82
N LYS A 410 -42.32 22.79 31.23
CA LYS A 410 -42.30 24.16 31.76
C LYS A 410 -43.16 24.20 33.01
N LEU A 411 -42.58 24.64 34.12
CA LEU A 411 -43.32 24.95 35.34
C LEU A 411 -44.27 26.13 35.07
N GLY A 412 -45.57 25.84 34.99
CA GLY A 412 -46.64 26.79 34.74
C GLY A 412 -47.94 26.06 34.42
N GLY A 413 -49.09 26.70 34.67
CA GLY A 413 -50.39 26.17 34.23
C GLY A 413 -50.67 26.63 32.80
N VAL A 414 -50.91 25.69 31.90
CA VAL A 414 -51.46 25.98 30.57
C VAL A 414 -52.97 25.74 30.65
N GLN A 415 -53.76 26.70 30.16
CA GLN A 415 -55.21 26.50 30.04
C GLN A 415 -55.47 25.67 28.79
N ASP A 416 -55.84 24.41 28.99
CA ASP A 416 -56.10 23.45 27.91
C ASP A 416 -57.33 22.59 28.21
N TYR A 417 -57.88 21.93 27.19
CA TYR A 417 -59.04 21.06 27.30
C TYR A 417 -58.60 19.63 27.66
N HIS A 418 -58.90 19.23 28.90
CA HIS A 418 -58.65 17.88 29.39
C HIS A 418 -59.96 17.13 29.67
N THR A 419 -59.96 15.82 29.41
CA THR A 419 -61.05 14.92 29.84
C THR A 419 -60.61 14.24 31.12
N ALA A 420 -61.32 14.50 32.22
CA ALA A 420 -61.07 13.82 33.49
C ALA A 420 -61.81 12.48 33.51
N PHE A 421 -61.12 11.42 33.92
CA PHE A 421 -61.67 10.07 34.07
C PHE A 421 -61.46 9.63 35.52
N PHE A 422 -62.50 9.06 36.13
CA PHE A 422 -62.50 8.55 37.49
C PHE A 422 -63.13 7.15 37.47
N SER A 423 -62.53 6.19 38.20
CA SER A 423 -63.04 4.83 38.31
C SER A 423 -62.75 4.26 39.70
N ASP A 424 -63.77 3.82 40.41
CA ASP A 424 -63.69 3.20 41.73
C ASP A 424 -64.22 1.75 41.70
N ILE A 425 -64.04 1.02 42.80
CA ILE A 425 -64.55 -0.34 42.91
C ILE A 425 -65.94 -0.31 43.52
N GLN A 426 -66.90 -0.93 42.85
CA GLN A 426 -68.25 -1.07 43.36
C GLN A 426 -68.25 -1.78 44.74
N ASP A 427 -68.99 -1.21 45.68
CA ASP A 427 -69.15 -1.73 47.05
C ASP A 427 -67.84 -1.85 47.86
N PHE A 428 -66.85 -0.99 47.58
CA PHE A 428 -65.54 -0.95 48.25
C PHE A 428 -65.59 -1.08 49.77
N SER A 429 -66.44 -0.29 50.41
CA SER A 429 -66.56 -0.28 51.87
C SER A 429 -66.95 -1.65 52.43
N THR A 430 -67.86 -2.37 51.78
CA THR A 430 -68.37 -3.66 52.29
C THR A 430 -67.32 -4.75 52.27
N PHE A 431 -66.50 -4.85 51.22
CA PHE A 431 -65.44 -5.87 51.20
C PHE A 431 -64.21 -5.44 52.00
N SER A 432 -63.94 -4.13 52.13
CA SER A 432 -62.83 -3.61 52.95
C SER A 432 -62.95 -3.96 54.44
N GLU A 433 -64.18 -4.11 54.95
CA GLU A 433 -64.46 -4.48 56.34
C GLU A 433 -64.31 -5.98 56.62
N ILE A 434 -64.32 -6.82 55.58
CA ILE A 434 -64.36 -8.29 55.70
C ILE A 434 -63.03 -8.93 55.28
N LEU A 435 -62.25 -8.27 54.42
CA LEU A 435 -60.97 -8.75 53.92
C LEU A 435 -59.83 -8.47 54.90
N GLU A 436 -58.99 -9.47 55.10
CA GLU A 436 -57.71 -9.31 55.80
C GLU A 436 -56.83 -8.25 55.08
N PRO A 437 -56.12 -7.38 55.81
CA PRO A 437 -55.35 -6.28 55.23
C PRO A 437 -54.38 -6.70 54.11
N GLU A 438 -53.70 -7.85 54.24
CA GLU A 438 -52.79 -8.36 53.22
C GLU A 438 -53.49 -8.73 51.91
N LYS A 439 -54.72 -9.24 51.98
CA LYS A 439 -55.53 -9.57 50.81
C LYS A 439 -56.07 -8.31 50.15
N MET A 440 -56.43 -7.32 50.96
CA MET A 440 -56.88 -6.02 50.48
C MET A 440 -55.80 -5.29 49.67
N VAL A 441 -54.58 -5.19 50.21
CA VAL A 441 -53.45 -4.57 49.49
C VAL A 441 -53.16 -5.31 48.19
N ARG A 442 -53.25 -6.65 48.18
CA ARG A 442 -53.07 -7.43 46.97
C ARG A 442 -54.11 -7.12 45.90
N LEU A 443 -55.39 -7.08 46.29
CA LEU A 443 -56.50 -6.73 45.40
C LEU A 443 -56.37 -5.30 44.87
N MET A 444 -55.97 -4.34 45.71
CA MET A 444 -55.74 -2.96 45.29
C MET A 444 -54.62 -2.84 44.28
N ASN A 445 -53.49 -3.50 44.54
CA ASN A 445 -52.40 -3.49 43.58
C ASN A 445 -52.82 -4.12 42.26
N GLU A 446 -53.60 -5.20 42.27
CA GLU A 446 -54.11 -5.85 41.05
C GLU A 446 -55.04 -4.91 40.26
N TYR A 447 -56.07 -4.36 40.92
CA TYR A 447 -57.02 -3.44 40.29
C TYR A 447 -56.36 -2.17 39.75
N LEU A 448 -55.58 -1.48 40.60
CA LEU A 448 -54.92 -0.22 40.21
C LEU A 448 -53.90 -0.45 39.10
N THR A 449 -53.20 -1.60 39.09
CA THR A 449 -52.28 -1.94 37.99
C THR A 449 -53.03 -2.15 36.69
N GLU A 450 -54.10 -2.96 36.67
CA GLU A 450 -54.88 -3.22 35.44
C GLU A 450 -55.51 -1.95 34.88
N MET A 451 -56.10 -1.11 35.74
CA MET A 451 -56.70 0.16 35.31
C MET A 451 -55.65 1.15 34.79
N THR A 452 -54.49 1.20 35.43
CA THR A 452 -53.38 2.06 34.99
C THR A 452 -52.80 1.57 33.67
N ASP A 453 -52.62 0.26 33.48
CA ASP A 453 -52.13 -0.31 32.23
C ASP A 453 -53.08 -0.02 31.06
N ILE A 454 -54.39 -0.09 31.29
CA ILE A 454 -55.41 0.30 30.29
C ILE A 454 -55.31 1.81 29.98
N LEU A 455 -55.22 2.66 31.01
CA LEU A 455 -55.10 4.11 30.85
C LEU A 455 -53.87 4.48 30.01
N LEU A 456 -52.70 3.94 30.37
CA LEU A 456 -51.44 4.21 29.68
C LEU A 456 -51.44 3.66 28.25
N LYS A 457 -52.07 2.50 28.01
CA LYS A 457 -52.26 1.92 26.66
C LYS A 457 -53.08 2.84 25.74
N HIS A 458 -53.99 3.63 26.30
CA HIS A 458 -54.78 4.62 25.59
C HIS A 458 -54.17 6.04 25.63
N GLN A 459 -52.86 6.15 25.93
CA GLN A 459 -52.11 7.42 26.01
C GLN A 459 -52.66 8.41 27.05
N GLY A 460 -53.37 7.91 28.07
CA GLY A 460 -53.75 8.70 29.23
C GLY A 460 -52.59 8.92 30.20
N THR A 461 -52.76 9.88 31.12
CA THR A 461 -51.78 10.23 32.17
C THR A 461 -52.42 10.02 33.53
N LEU A 462 -51.73 9.33 34.44
CA LEU A 462 -52.19 9.13 35.81
C LEU A 462 -51.92 10.40 36.64
N ASP A 463 -52.96 11.05 37.14
CA ASP A 463 -52.80 12.20 38.06
C ASP A 463 -52.44 11.74 39.48
N LYS A 464 -53.31 10.92 40.10
CA LYS A 464 -53.06 10.26 41.40
C LYS A 464 -54.09 9.16 41.68
N TYR A 465 -53.76 8.30 42.65
CA TYR A 465 -54.72 7.42 43.32
C TYR A 465 -55.33 8.10 44.55
N ILE A 466 -56.63 7.95 44.76
CA ILE A 466 -57.38 8.47 45.90
C ILE A 466 -58.23 7.35 46.51
N GLY A 467 -57.65 6.62 47.47
CA GLY A 467 -58.32 5.44 48.03
C GLY A 467 -58.30 4.29 47.04
N ASP A 468 -59.48 3.85 46.61
CA ASP A 468 -59.68 2.84 45.55
C ASP A 468 -59.93 3.44 44.17
N ALA A 469 -59.90 4.77 44.05
CA ALA A 469 -60.11 5.52 42.80
C ALA A 469 -58.83 6.03 42.14
#